data_AF-A0A969ZCQ6-F1
#
_entry.id   AF-A0A969ZCQ6-F1
#
_cell.length_a   1.000
_cell.length_b   1.000
_cell.length_c   1.000
_cell.angle_alpha   90.00
_cell.angle_beta   90.00
_cell.angle_gamma   90.00
#
_symmetry.space_group_name_H-M   'P 1'
#
loop_
_entity.id
_entity.type
_entity.pdbx_description
1 polymer ?
#
loop_
_entity_poly.entity_id
_entity_poly.type
_entity_poly.pdbx_seq_one_letter_code
_entity_poly.pdbx_strand_id
1 'polypeptide(L)'
;MFSSNEIRGIDFEEVKRGYNPTDVKAFLRKIAEQIEASEREKSALISEKSSLQEQMLVLADKIEEYRKNESSLSSVLLSAQKLGDDIVREAEENAEIIINEAKLKGEDILKEANDKVLIEQAELERMQNEVSKFRNEMISMYRSHLELISMIPEKEVKEEVVEDETCSCDSAESCEIEFEENVDFDDSQGYVDGGESPDSQVDDIFFTAENEVESNNPFADFSESGKEYEENNSEAESVEAEENFDGGETSRFGKLDFGDGFSFDSQN
;
A
#
# COMPACT_ATOMS: atom_id res chain seq x y z
N MET A 1 -75.17 10.97 31.36
CA MET A 1 -74.92 11.17 32.80
C MET A 1 -75.31 12.59 33.12
N PHE A 2 -75.95 12.83 34.25
CA PHE A 2 -76.23 14.19 34.70
C PHE A 2 -74.93 14.83 35.20
N SER A 3 -74.64 16.05 34.75
CA SER A 3 -73.51 16.81 35.28
C SER A 3 -73.80 17.22 36.73
N SER A 4 -72.75 17.41 37.54
CA SER A 4 -72.89 17.93 38.91
C SER A 4 -73.77 19.19 39.00
N ASN A 5 -73.65 20.08 38.01
CA ASN A 5 -74.45 21.31 37.93
C ASN A 5 -75.92 21.04 37.63
N GLU A 6 -76.22 20.02 36.83
CA GLU A 6 -77.59 19.59 36.53
C GLU A 6 -78.22 19.00 37.79
N ILE A 7 -77.49 18.18 38.55
CA ILE A 7 -77.99 17.53 39.78
C ILE A 7 -78.31 18.55 40.89
N ARG A 8 -77.51 19.63 40.97
CA ARG A 8 -77.75 20.73 41.92
C ARG A 8 -78.98 21.58 41.58
N GLY A 9 -79.39 21.59 40.31
CA GLY A 9 -80.54 22.36 39.82
C GLY A 9 -81.85 21.58 39.70
N ILE A 10 -81.90 20.31 40.13
CA ILE A 10 -83.14 19.52 40.10
C ILE A 10 -84.04 19.90 41.28
N ASP A 11 -85.25 20.36 40.95
CA ASP A 11 -86.34 20.53 41.91
C ASP A 11 -87.37 19.40 41.76
N PHE A 12 -87.90 18.92 42.90
CA PHE A 12 -88.89 17.84 42.94
C PHE A 12 -90.27 18.36 43.34
N GLU A 13 -91.32 17.69 42.85
CA GLU A 13 -92.71 17.95 43.24
C GLU A 13 -93.01 17.45 44.67
N GLU A 14 -93.76 18.24 45.45
CA GLU A 14 -94.13 17.90 46.83
C GLU A 14 -95.40 17.03 46.88
N VAL A 15 -95.31 15.83 47.47
CA VAL A 15 -96.43 14.90 47.63
C VAL A 15 -96.70 14.64 49.11
N LYS A 16 -97.97 14.52 49.53
CA LYS A 16 -98.44 14.41 50.94
C LYS A 16 -97.79 13.31 51.81
N ARG A 17 -97.01 12.38 51.23
CA ARG A 17 -96.33 11.30 51.94
C ARG A 17 -94.99 10.95 51.27
N GLY A 18 -94.10 11.95 51.14
CA GLY A 18 -92.79 11.84 50.49
C GLY A 18 -91.59 11.86 51.45
N TYR A 19 -90.38 11.83 50.87
CA TYR A 19 -89.12 12.00 51.60
C TYR A 19 -88.92 13.45 52.05
N ASN A 20 -88.18 13.67 53.13
CA ASN A 20 -87.87 15.02 53.62
C ASN A 20 -87.04 15.80 52.58
N PRO A 21 -87.49 17.00 52.16
CA PRO A 21 -86.81 17.76 51.10
C PRO A 21 -85.39 18.18 51.49
N THR A 22 -85.13 18.42 52.78
CA THR A 22 -83.81 18.80 53.29
C THR A 22 -82.79 17.66 53.17
N ASP A 23 -83.18 16.43 53.52
CA ASP A 23 -82.30 15.27 53.46
C ASP A 23 -82.01 14.87 52.01
N VAL A 24 -83.01 14.96 51.14
CA VAL A 24 -82.85 14.76 49.69
C VAL A 24 -81.89 15.78 49.10
N LYS A 25 -82.01 17.07 49.45
CA LYS A 25 -81.06 18.12 48.99
C LYS A 25 -79.64 17.91 49.52
N ALA A 26 -79.48 17.46 50.77
CA ALA A 26 -78.17 17.12 51.33
C ALA A 26 -77.53 15.92 50.60
N PHE A 27 -78.34 14.93 50.22
CA PHE A 27 -77.90 13.78 49.45
C PHE A 27 -77.53 14.16 48.00
N LEU A 28 -78.33 14.99 47.33
CA LEU A 28 -78.00 15.52 45.99
C LEU A 28 -76.68 16.29 45.98
N ARG A 29 -76.36 17.05 47.04
CA ARG A 29 -75.05 17.71 47.16
C ARG A 29 -73.90 16.72 47.24
N LYS A 30 -74.03 15.65 48.05
CA LYS A 30 -73.01 14.58 48.14
C LYS A 30 -72.82 13.86 46.80
N ILE A 31 -73.91 13.56 46.09
CA ILE A 31 -73.85 12.96 44.76
C ILE A 31 -73.16 13.90 43.77
N ALA A 32 -73.53 15.19 43.79
CA ALA A 32 -72.91 16.19 42.92
C ALA A 32 -71.40 16.32 43.19
N GLU A 33 -70.98 16.39 44.46
CA GLU A 33 -69.57 16.39 44.86
C GLU A 33 -68.83 15.13 44.40
N GLN A 34 -69.43 13.95 44.57
CA GLN A 34 -68.85 12.68 44.13
C GLN A 34 -68.70 12.61 42.60
N ILE A 35 -69.69 13.12 41.85
CA ILE A 35 -69.63 13.18 40.38
C ILE A 35 -68.55 14.16 39.92
N GLU A 36 -68.42 15.34 40.53
CA GLU A 36 -67.31 16.24 40.20
C GLU A 36 -65.95 15.62 40.48
N ALA A 37 -65.80 14.92 41.61
CA ALA A 37 -64.56 14.22 41.93
C ALA A 37 -64.22 13.16 40.88
N SER A 38 -65.21 12.36 40.47
CA SER A 38 -65.04 11.34 39.42
C SER A 38 -64.77 11.95 38.04
N GLU A 39 -65.42 13.07 37.69
CA GLU A 39 -65.18 13.79 36.43
C GLU A 39 -63.76 14.37 36.37
N ARG A 40 -63.25 14.94 37.48
CA ARG A 40 -61.87 15.42 37.59
C ARG A 40 -60.87 14.27 37.41
N GLU A 41 -61.04 13.17 38.14
CA GLU A 41 -60.18 11.99 38.01
C GLU A 41 -60.18 11.43 36.58
N LYS A 42 -61.37 11.30 35.98
CA LYS A 42 -61.49 10.83 34.60
C LYS A 42 -60.79 11.76 33.61
N SER A 43 -60.91 13.08 33.79
CA SER A 43 -60.22 14.04 32.93
C SER A 43 -58.70 13.95 33.05
N ALA A 44 -58.18 13.74 34.27
CA ALA A 44 -56.75 13.52 34.51
C ALA A 44 -56.27 12.22 33.83
N LEU A 45 -57.00 11.12 34.00
CA LEU A 45 -56.68 9.84 33.36
C LEU A 45 -56.72 9.91 31.83
N ILE A 46 -57.64 10.69 31.25
CA ILE A 46 -57.69 10.91 29.79
C ILE A 46 -56.44 11.66 29.33
N SER A 47 -56.00 12.69 30.05
CA SER A 47 -54.79 13.43 29.72
C SER A 47 -53.53 12.56 29.80
N GLU A 48 -53.41 11.75 30.86
CA GLU A 48 -52.29 10.82 31.04
C GLU A 48 -52.28 9.75 29.95
N LYS A 49 -53.44 9.13 29.68
CA LYS A 49 -53.58 8.16 28.61
C LYS A 49 -53.18 8.75 27.26
N SER A 50 -53.58 9.99 26.98
CA SER A 50 -53.19 10.68 25.74
C SER A 50 -51.66 10.83 25.66
N SER A 51 -51.01 11.26 26.74
CA SER A 51 -49.55 11.42 26.78
C SER A 51 -48.79 10.10 26.63
N LEU A 52 -49.29 9.02 27.25
CA LEU A 52 -48.71 7.68 27.13
C LEU A 52 -48.86 7.13 25.72
N GLN A 53 -50.00 7.38 25.07
CA GLN A 53 -50.22 6.97 23.68
C GLN A 53 -49.28 7.69 22.71
N GLU A 54 -49.03 8.98 22.93
CA GLU A 54 -48.07 9.75 22.15
C GLU A 54 -46.63 9.24 22.33
N GLN A 55 -46.21 8.99 23.57
CA GLN A 55 -44.89 8.38 23.83
C GLN A 55 -44.76 7.02 23.17
N MET A 56 -45.80 6.18 23.23
CA MET A 56 -45.79 4.87 22.60
C MET A 56 -45.59 4.97 21.08
N LEU A 57 -46.20 5.97 20.44
CA LEU A 57 -46.03 6.23 19.01
C LEU A 57 -44.59 6.65 18.69
N VAL A 58 -44.03 7.61 19.43
CA VAL A 58 -42.64 8.05 19.23
C VAL A 58 -41.65 6.90 19.43
N LEU A 59 -41.89 6.03 20.42
CA LEU A 59 -41.05 4.86 20.64
C LEU A 59 -41.17 3.84 19.50
N ALA A 60 -42.38 3.63 18.97
CA ALA A 60 -42.60 2.75 17.82
C ALA A 60 -41.85 3.26 16.57
N ASP A 61 -41.92 4.57 16.29
CA ASP A 61 -41.23 5.19 15.17
C ASP A 61 -39.70 5.04 15.29
N LYS A 62 -39.15 5.26 16.49
CA LYS A 62 -37.72 5.05 16.76
C LYS A 62 -37.28 3.61 16.54
N ILE A 63 -38.11 2.63 16.91
CA ILE A 63 -37.81 1.22 16.66
C ILE A 63 -37.76 0.94 15.15
N GLU A 64 -38.68 1.51 14.38
CA GLU A 64 -38.68 1.36 12.93
C GLU A 64 -37.44 2.02 12.29
N GLU A 65 -37.06 3.20 12.76
CA GLU A 65 -35.84 3.89 12.33
C GLU A 65 -34.58 3.04 12.63
N TYR A 66 -34.44 2.51 13.86
CA TYR A 66 -33.32 1.66 14.20
C TYR A 66 -33.27 0.39 13.36
N ARG A 67 -34.42 -0.22 13.03
CA ARG A 67 -34.47 -1.38 12.14
C ARG A 67 -34.04 -1.04 10.71
N LYS A 68 -34.45 0.12 10.21
CA LYS A 68 -34.02 0.60 8.89
C LYS A 68 -32.51 0.87 8.86
N ASN A 69 -31.99 1.51 9.91
CA ASN A 69 -30.57 1.80 10.06
C ASN A 69 -29.74 0.52 10.18
N GLU A 70 -30.21 -0.48 10.94
CA GLU A 70 -29.58 -1.80 11.04
C GLU A 70 -29.53 -2.51 9.69
N SER A 71 -30.62 -2.48 8.92
CA SER A 71 -30.68 -3.04 7.57
C SER A 71 -29.69 -2.33 6.62
N SER A 72 -29.64 -1.00 6.67
CA SER A 72 -28.69 -0.20 5.89
C SER A 72 -27.24 -0.46 6.29
N LEU A 73 -26.95 -0.58 7.59
CA LEU A 73 -25.61 -0.90 8.06
C LEU A 73 -25.21 -2.31 7.62
N SER A 74 -26.12 -3.27 7.72
CA SER A 74 -25.89 -4.64 7.26
C SER A 74 -25.58 -4.69 5.75
N SER A 75 -26.29 -3.91 4.93
CA SER A 75 -26.01 -3.84 3.49
C SER A 75 -24.66 -3.18 3.18
N VAL A 76 -24.27 -2.14 3.93
CA VAL A 76 -22.95 -1.50 3.83
C VAL A 76 -21.83 -2.46 4.25
N LEU A 77 -22.02 -3.25 5.30
CA LEU A 77 -21.03 -4.25 5.72
C LEU A 77 -20.85 -5.34 4.68
N LEU A 78 -21.94 -5.81 4.07
CA LEU A 78 -21.86 -6.80 3.00
C LEU A 78 -21.20 -6.25 1.74
N SER A 79 -21.48 -5.00 1.35
CA SER A 79 -20.83 -4.37 0.21
C SER A 79 -19.35 -4.10 0.48
N ALA A 80 -18.98 -3.66 1.69
CA ALA A 80 -17.60 -3.47 2.10
C ALA A 80 -16.83 -4.80 2.13
N GLN A 81 -17.43 -5.88 2.64
CA GLN A 81 -16.82 -7.20 2.59
C GLN A 81 -16.59 -7.65 1.15
N LYS A 82 -17.62 -7.55 0.29
CA LYS A 82 -17.50 -7.91 -1.12
C LYS A 82 -16.42 -7.10 -1.83
N LEU A 83 -16.35 -5.80 -1.56
CA LEU A 83 -15.32 -4.92 -2.11
C LEU A 83 -13.92 -5.34 -1.61
N GLY A 84 -13.79 -5.70 -0.33
CA GLY A 84 -12.55 -6.26 0.21
C GLY A 84 -12.13 -7.54 -0.49
N ASP A 85 -13.07 -8.48 -0.68
CA ASP A 85 -12.82 -9.73 -1.40
C ASP A 85 -12.45 -9.48 -2.88
N ASP A 86 -13.12 -8.53 -3.54
CA ASP A 86 -12.84 -8.15 -4.92
C ASP A 86 -11.44 -7.51 -5.04
N ILE A 87 -11.03 -6.64 -4.11
CA ILE A 87 -9.68 -6.04 -4.06
C ILE A 87 -8.61 -7.12 -3.86
N VAL A 88 -8.84 -8.08 -2.96
CA VAL A 88 -7.90 -9.18 -2.72
C VAL A 88 -7.75 -10.03 -3.97
N ARG A 89 -8.85 -10.41 -4.62
CA ARG A 89 -8.81 -11.18 -5.86
C ARG A 89 -8.08 -10.43 -6.97
N GLU A 90 -8.36 -9.14 -7.15
CA GLU A 90 -7.70 -8.31 -8.16
C GLU A 90 -6.19 -8.16 -7.88
N ALA A 91 -5.80 -7.99 -6.62
CA ALA A 91 -4.40 -7.95 -6.23
C ALA A 91 -3.68 -9.29 -6.48
N GLU A 92 -4.34 -10.42 -6.20
CA GLU A 92 -3.82 -11.76 -6.48
C GLU A 92 -3.64 -11.99 -7.99
N GLU A 93 -4.63 -11.62 -8.80
CA GLU A 93 -4.55 -11.72 -10.26
C GLU A 93 -3.43 -10.85 -10.83
N ASN A 94 -3.34 -9.59 -10.40
CA ASN A 94 -2.27 -8.68 -10.82
C ASN A 94 -0.88 -9.19 -10.38
N ALA A 95 -0.76 -9.74 -9.17
CA ALA A 95 0.48 -10.34 -8.70
C ALA A 95 0.88 -11.55 -9.57
N GLU A 96 -0.07 -12.41 -9.93
CA GLU A 96 0.19 -13.54 -10.82
C GLU A 96 0.63 -13.08 -12.21
N ILE A 97 0.01 -12.03 -12.77
CA ILE A 97 0.42 -11.42 -14.04
C ILE A 97 1.86 -10.92 -13.96
N ILE A 98 2.20 -10.15 -12.92
CA ILE A 98 3.56 -9.61 -12.74
C ILE A 98 4.59 -10.74 -12.62
N ILE A 99 4.29 -11.78 -11.85
CA ILE A 99 5.18 -12.94 -11.69
C ILE A 99 5.38 -13.65 -13.03
N ASN A 100 4.31 -13.88 -13.78
CA ASN A 100 4.39 -14.55 -15.07
C ASN A 100 5.14 -13.71 -16.11
N GLU A 101 4.91 -12.40 -16.14
CA GLU A 101 5.65 -11.48 -17.01
C GLU A 101 7.14 -11.46 -16.66
N ALA A 102 7.49 -11.40 -15.36
CA ALA A 102 8.87 -11.45 -14.90
C ALA A 102 9.54 -12.79 -15.26
N LYS A 103 8.82 -13.92 -15.16
CA LYS A 103 9.33 -15.23 -15.58
C LYS A 103 9.60 -15.28 -17.08
N LEU A 104 8.65 -14.83 -17.91
CA LEU A 104 8.81 -14.80 -19.37
C LEU A 104 10.00 -13.92 -19.77
N LYS A 105 10.11 -12.72 -19.21
CA LYS A 105 11.27 -11.84 -19.44
C LYS A 105 12.58 -12.49 -19.00
N GLY A 106 12.58 -13.19 -17.86
CA GLY A 106 13.75 -13.93 -17.38
C GLY A 106 14.16 -15.06 -18.31
N GLU A 107 13.19 -15.83 -18.82
CA GLU A 107 13.42 -16.89 -19.81
C GLU A 107 13.95 -16.34 -21.13
N ASP A 108 13.41 -15.21 -21.60
CA ASP A 108 13.88 -14.52 -22.81
C ASP A 108 15.33 -14.05 -22.67
N ILE A 109 15.69 -13.44 -21.54
CA ILE A 109 17.07 -13.00 -21.25
C ILE A 109 18.02 -14.21 -21.21
N LEU A 110 17.62 -15.29 -20.52
CA LEU A 110 18.43 -16.52 -20.46
C LEU A 110 18.64 -17.12 -21.85
N LYS A 111 17.61 -17.13 -22.68
CA LYS A 111 17.71 -17.62 -24.06
C LYS A 111 18.65 -16.76 -24.89
N GLU A 112 18.51 -15.43 -24.83
CA GLU A 112 19.39 -14.51 -25.55
C GLU A 112 20.85 -14.66 -25.10
N ALA A 113 21.10 -14.80 -23.80
CA ALA A 113 22.44 -15.02 -23.27
C ALA A 113 23.03 -16.35 -23.77
N ASN A 114 22.26 -17.43 -23.77
CA ASN A 114 22.70 -18.72 -24.31
C ASN A 114 23.01 -18.65 -25.80
N ASP A 115 22.15 -17.98 -26.59
CA ASP A 115 22.37 -17.79 -28.02
C ASP A 115 23.67 -17.02 -28.28
N LYS A 116 23.95 -15.95 -27.50
CA LYS A 116 25.21 -15.21 -27.57
C LYS A 116 26.42 -16.09 -27.23
N VAL A 117 26.34 -16.88 -26.16
CA VAL A 117 27.42 -17.80 -25.78
C VAL A 117 27.71 -18.80 -26.90
N LEU A 118 26.69 -19.35 -27.54
CA LEU A 118 26.85 -20.28 -28.66
C LEU A 118 27.52 -19.62 -29.87
N ILE A 119 27.15 -18.38 -30.18
CA ILE A 119 27.76 -17.61 -31.27
C ILE A 119 29.25 -17.34 -30.98
N GLU A 120 29.55 -16.84 -29.78
CA GLU A 120 30.93 -16.54 -29.35
C GLU A 120 31.81 -17.79 -29.32
N GLN A 121 31.27 -18.93 -28.86
CA GLN A 121 31.98 -20.21 -28.90
C GLN A 121 32.31 -20.65 -30.34
N ALA A 122 31.36 -20.50 -31.26
CA ALA A 122 31.58 -20.83 -32.67
C ALA A 122 32.62 -19.90 -33.33
N GLU A 123 32.63 -18.61 -32.97
CA GLU A 123 33.64 -17.66 -33.45
C GLU A 123 35.03 -17.97 -32.88
N LEU A 124 35.12 -18.31 -31.61
CA LEU A 124 36.36 -18.74 -30.97
C LEU A 124 36.93 -19.99 -31.63
N GLU A 125 36.10 -21.01 -31.90
CA GLU A 125 36.52 -22.22 -32.61
C GLU A 125 37.01 -21.89 -34.03
N ARG A 126 36.32 -20.97 -34.73
CA ARG A 126 36.75 -20.49 -36.04
C ARG A 126 38.13 -19.83 -35.97
N MET A 127 38.34 -18.91 -35.03
CA MET A 127 39.63 -18.23 -34.87
C MET A 127 40.74 -19.22 -34.51
N GLN A 128 40.50 -20.17 -33.62
CA GLN A 128 41.47 -21.23 -33.29
C GLN A 128 41.85 -22.07 -34.51
N ASN A 129 40.88 -22.38 -35.36
CA ASN A 129 41.12 -23.08 -36.62
C ASN A 129 41.95 -22.22 -37.60
N GLU A 130 41.68 -20.91 -37.70
CA GLU A 130 42.46 -19.98 -38.52
C GLU A 130 43.90 -19.84 -38.01
N VAL A 131 44.11 -19.72 -36.70
CA VAL A 131 45.45 -19.71 -36.07
C VAL A 131 46.20 -21.01 -36.35
N SER A 132 45.53 -22.15 -36.22
CA SER A 132 46.12 -23.46 -36.50
C SER A 132 46.51 -23.60 -37.98
N LYS A 133 45.65 -23.12 -38.90
CA LYS A 133 45.96 -23.07 -40.34
C LYS A 133 47.17 -22.18 -40.63
N PHE A 134 47.20 -20.97 -40.08
CA PHE A 134 48.32 -20.04 -40.24
C PHE A 134 49.63 -20.62 -39.71
N ARG A 135 49.60 -21.24 -38.52
CA ARG A 135 50.75 -21.94 -37.93
C ARG A 135 51.27 -23.01 -38.88
N ASN A 136 50.39 -23.85 -39.43
CA ASN A 136 50.78 -24.93 -40.35
C ASN A 136 51.35 -24.38 -41.67
N GLU A 137 50.77 -23.31 -42.20
CA GLU A 137 51.26 -22.63 -43.40
C GLU A 137 52.67 -22.06 -43.21
N MET A 138 52.90 -21.37 -42.07
CA MET A 138 54.23 -20.86 -41.71
C MET A 138 55.26 -21.97 -41.56
N ILE A 139 54.93 -23.07 -40.86
CA ILE A 139 55.82 -24.23 -40.72
C ILE A 139 56.14 -24.84 -42.10
N SER A 140 55.16 -24.95 -42.98
CA SER A 140 55.37 -25.46 -44.35
C SER A 140 56.31 -24.57 -45.15
N MET A 141 56.17 -23.24 -45.05
CA MET A 141 57.04 -22.28 -45.72
C MET A 141 58.49 -22.40 -45.22
N TYR A 142 58.69 -22.48 -43.90
CA TYR A 142 60.03 -22.65 -43.33
C TYR A 142 60.69 -23.96 -43.74
N ARG A 143 59.94 -25.07 -43.79
CA ARG A 143 60.45 -26.35 -44.29
C ARG A 143 60.92 -26.24 -45.74
N SER A 144 60.14 -25.58 -46.61
CA SER A 144 60.51 -25.31 -48.01
C SER A 144 61.78 -24.45 -48.12
N HIS A 145 61.88 -23.38 -47.33
CA HIS A 145 63.08 -22.54 -47.32
C HIS A 145 64.33 -23.29 -46.84
N LEU A 146 64.21 -24.14 -45.82
CA LEU A 146 65.32 -24.98 -45.35
C LEU A 146 65.77 -25.98 -46.42
N GLU A 147 64.82 -26.59 -47.15
CA GLU A 147 65.13 -27.47 -48.27
C GLU A 147 65.91 -26.73 -49.37
N LEU A 148 65.47 -25.52 -49.75
CA LEU A 148 66.19 -24.69 -50.74
C LEU A 148 67.60 -24.31 -50.30
N ILE A 149 67.79 -23.96 -49.01
CA ILE A 149 69.13 -23.64 -48.46
C ILE A 149 70.03 -24.87 -48.51
N SER A 150 69.51 -26.05 -48.16
CA SER A 150 70.28 -27.31 -48.20
C SER A 150 70.74 -27.70 -49.61
N MET A 151 70.07 -27.19 -50.66
CA MET A 151 70.46 -27.40 -52.06
C MET A 151 71.58 -26.45 -52.53
N ILE A 152 71.92 -25.42 -51.75
CA ILE A 152 73.05 -24.53 -52.07
C ILE A 152 74.33 -25.30 -51.71
N PRO A 153 75.22 -25.58 -52.67
CA PRO A 153 76.46 -26.31 -52.38
C PRO A 153 77.28 -25.51 -51.38
N GLU A 154 77.60 -26.14 -50.24
CA GLU A 154 78.54 -25.59 -49.27
C GLU A 154 79.87 -25.37 -49.97
N LYS A 155 80.23 -24.10 -50.12
CA LYS A 155 81.58 -23.74 -50.51
C LYS A 155 82.43 -24.01 -49.27
N GLU A 156 83.12 -25.15 -49.25
CA GLU A 156 84.14 -25.47 -48.25
C GLU A 156 85.11 -24.28 -48.16
N VAL A 157 84.91 -23.43 -47.14
CA VAL A 157 85.92 -22.48 -46.74
C VAL A 157 86.94 -23.34 -46.00
N LYS A 158 88.04 -23.62 -46.69
CA LYS A 158 89.23 -24.18 -46.06
C LYS A 158 89.60 -23.26 -44.90
N GLU A 159 89.51 -23.79 -43.69
CA GLU A 159 90.16 -23.21 -42.52
C GLU A 159 91.67 -23.18 -42.80
N GLU A 160 92.18 -22.02 -43.17
CA GLU A 160 93.60 -21.73 -42.97
C GLU A 160 93.78 -21.37 -41.50
N VAL A 161 94.45 -22.28 -40.79
CA VAL A 161 94.98 -22.10 -39.45
C VAL A 161 95.96 -20.92 -39.46
N VAL A 162 95.67 -19.90 -38.66
CA VAL A 162 96.67 -18.90 -38.21
C VAL A 162 96.55 -18.81 -36.68
N GLU A 163 97.45 -19.51 -35.97
CA GLU A 163 97.92 -19.16 -34.62
C GLU A 163 98.78 -17.88 -34.77
N ASP A 164 98.80 -16.82 -33.95
CA ASP A 164 98.34 -16.48 -32.60
C ASP A 164 98.18 -14.94 -32.55
N GLU A 165 97.14 -14.41 -31.88
CA GLU A 165 97.33 -13.54 -30.70
C GLU A 165 95.99 -13.44 -29.95
N THR A 166 96.06 -13.79 -28.68
CA THR A 166 94.97 -13.85 -27.72
C THR A 166 94.22 -12.52 -27.59
N CYS A 167 92.89 -12.57 -27.53
CA CYS A 167 92.15 -11.71 -26.62
C CYS A 167 91.05 -12.54 -25.96
N SER A 168 91.29 -12.90 -24.70
CA SER A 168 90.31 -13.57 -23.86
C SER A 168 89.21 -12.59 -23.45
N CYS A 169 87.96 -13.02 -23.52
CA CYS A 169 87.11 -12.93 -22.34
C CYS A 169 86.14 -14.09 -22.31
N ASP A 170 86.10 -14.71 -21.13
CA ASP A 170 85.50 -15.98 -20.79
C ASP A 170 83.97 -16.02 -20.89
N SER A 171 83.50 -17.23 -21.21
CA SER A 171 82.42 -17.96 -20.54
C SER A 171 81.33 -18.40 -21.49
N ALA A 172 81.60 -19.54 -22.13
CA ALA A 172 80.56 -20.44 -22.57
C ALA A 172 79.95 -21.12 -21.33
N GLU A 173 78.63 -21.01 -21.18
CA GLU A 173 77.85 -22.09 -20.61
C GLU A 173 76.96 -22.63 -21.73
N SER A 174 77.29 -23.84 -22.15
CA SER A 174 76.50 -24.71 -23.02
C SER A 174 75.07 -24.87 -22.49
N CYS A 175 74.09 -24.97 -23.38
CA CYS A 175 72.94 -25.85 -23.18
C CYS A 175 72.49 -26.38 -24.54
N GLU A 176 72.85 -27.63 -24.82
CA GLU A 176 72.12 -28.49 -25.73
C GLU A 176 70.66 -28.59 -25.25
N ILE A 177 69.69 -28.59 -26.16
CA ILE A 177 68.35 -29.10 -25.85
C ILE A 177 68.03 -30.20 -26.85
N GLU A 178 68.10 -31.42 -26.33
CA GLU A 178 67.59 -32.65 -26.92
C GLU A 178 66.07 -32.55 -27.10
N PHE A 179 65.58 -33.10 -28.21
CA PHE A 179 64.16 -33.31 -28.45
C PHE A 179 63.66 -34.44 -27.55
N GLU A 180 62.79 -34.12 -26.60
CA GLU A 180 61.93 -35.12 -25.95
C GLU A 180 60.45 -34.86 -26.27
N GLU A 181 59.80 -35.96 -26.62
CA GLU A 181 58.40 -36.16 -26.96
C GLU A 181 57.55 -36.17 -25.67
N ASN A 182 56.36 -35.57 -25.73
CA ASN A 182 55.25 -35.56 -24.74
C ASN A 182 55.30 -34.53 -23.60
N VAL A 183 54.37 -33.57 -23.66
CA VAL A 183 53.76 -33.00 -22.45
C VAL A 183 52.27 -32.81 -22.72
N ASP A 184 51.44 -33.69 -22.17
CA ASP A 184 50.02 -33.45 -21.91
C ASP A 184 49.93 -32.23 -20.98
N PHE A 185 49.31 -31.13 -21.44
CA PHE A 185 49.04 -29.99 -20.57
C PHE A 185 47.60 -30.07 -20.07
N ASP A 186 47.52 -30.45 -18.80
CA ASP A 186 46.34 -30.66 -17.97
C ASP A 186 45.52 -29.36 -17.80
N ASP A 187 44.22 -29.53 -17.99
CA ASP A 187 43.16 -28.53 -17.89
C ASP A 187 42.75 -28.40 -16.43
N SER A 188 43.36 -27.48 -15.66
CA SER A 188 42.75 -27.00 -14.41
C SER A 188 43.43 -25.77 -13.81
N GLN A 189 42.63 -25.02 -13.04
CA GLN A 189 42.84 -23.77 -12.28
C GLN A 189 42.45 -22.51 -13.09
N GLY A 190 41.41 -21.75 -12.77
CA GLY A 190 40.85 -21.42 -11.45
C GLY A 190 41.63 -20.24 -10.82
N TYR A 191 40.91 -19.17 -10.45
CA TYR A 191 41.32 -17.80 -10.00
C TYR A 191 41.38 -16.77 -11.14
N VAL A 192 40.48 -15.77 -11.30
CA VAL A 192 39.78 -14.78 -10.43
C VAL A 192 40.65 -13.60 -9.98
N ASP A 193 40.21 -12.42 -10.45
CA ASP A 193 40.34 -11.05 -9.91
C ASP A 193 41.45 -10.10 -10.44
N GLY A 194 41.04 -8.84 -10.65
CA GLY A 194 41.90 -7.68 -10.91
C GLY A 194 41.60 -6.98 -12.24
N GLY A 195 40.63 -6.05 -12.24
CA GLY A 195 40.09 -5.42 -13.44
C GLY A 195 40.82 -4.20 -13.99
N GLU A 196 40.21 -3.61 -15.03
CA GLU A 196 40.01 -2.17 -15.25
C GLU A 196 39.23 -1.97 -16.57
N SER A 197 38.23 -1.08 -16.55
CA SER A 197 37.52 -0.58 -17.75
C SER A 197 38.44 0.21 -18.67
N PRO A 198 38.03 0.46 -19.93
CA PRO A 198 37.43 1.77 -20.19
C PRO A 198 36.21 1.75 -21.11
N ASP A 199 35.21 2.56 -20.69
CA ASP A 199 34.26 3.36 -21.46
C ASP A 199 33.77 2.89 -22.85
N SER A 200 32.46 2.58 -22.91
CA SER A 200 31.57 3.17 -23.91
C SER A 200 30.10 3.17 -23.46
N GLN A 201 29.64 4.36 -23.06
CA GLN A 201 28.30 4.92 -23.27
C GLN A 201 27.08 4.04 -22.95
N VAL A 202 26.62 4.13 -21.70
CA VAL A 202 25.23 3.86 -21.34
C VAL A 202 24.42 5.14 -21.54
N ASP A 203 23.48 5.13 -22.48
CA ASP A 203 22.45 6.16 -22.58
C ASP A 203 21.46 5.98 -21.41
N ASP A 204 21.36 7.01 -20.58
CA ASP A 204 20.33 7.16 -19.56
C ASP A 204 18.93 7.21 -20.19
N ILE A 205 18.23 6.07 -20.22
CA ILE A 205 16.79 6.05 -20.48
C ILE A 205 16.06 6.08 -19.13
N PHE A 206 15.91 7.28 -18.59
CA PHE A 206 14.98 7.58 -17.51
C PHE A 206 13.58 7.75 -18.13
N PHE A 207 12.79 6.68 -18.21
CA PHE A 207 11.37 6.79 -18.59
C PHE A 207 10.55 7.16 -17.36
N THR A 208 10.28 8.45 -17.17
CA THR A 208 9.17 8.91 -16.34
C THR A 208 7.87 8.50 -17.00
N ALA A 209 7.26 7.42 -16.51
CA ALA A 209 5.87 7.13 -16.77
C ALA A 209 5.01 8.07 -15.92
N GLU A 210 4.80 9.30 -16.39
CA GLU A 210 3.56 10.02 -16.08
C GLU A 210 2.45 9.31 -16.84
N ASN A 211 1.71 8.46 -16.13
CA ASN A 211 0.41 7.99 -16.59
C ASN A 211 -0.61 8.47 -15.54
N GLU A 212 -1.28 9.57 -15.87
CA GLU A 212 -2.44 10.06 -15.14
C GLU A 212 -3.55 9.00 -15.21
N VAL A 213 -3.66 8.17 -14.18
CA VAL A 213 -4.89 7.44 -13.91
C VAL A 213 -5.70 8.33 -13.00
N GLU A 214 -6.67 9.04 -13.58
CA GLU A 214 -7.74 9.71 -12.84
C GLU A 214 -8.34 8.72 -11.84
N SER A 215 -7.98 8.89 -10.57
CA SER A 215 -8.64 8.21 -9.46
C SER A 215 -10.07 8.73 -9.41
N ASN A 216 -10.99 8.04 -10.06
CA ASN A 216 -12.42 8.14 -9.76
C ASN A 216 -12.64 7.55 -8.36
N ASN A 217 -12.26 8.32 -7.34
CA ASN A 217 -12.63 8.08 -5.95
C ASN A 217 -14.13 8.38 -5.81
N PRO A 218 -14.99 7.38 -5.57
CA PRO A 218 -16.43 7.61 -5.41
C PRO A 218 -16.78 8.26 -4.05
N PHE A 219 -15.77 8.65 -3.27
CA PHE A 219 -15.93 9.24 -1.94
C PHE A 219 -15.84 10.78 -1.92
N ALA A 220 -15.60 11.42 -3.06
CA ALA A 220 -15.52 12.88 -3.16
C ALA A 220 -16.87 13.61 -3.03
N ASP A 221 -18.00 12.88 -2.99
CA ASP A 221 -19.35 13.45 -3.04
C ASP A 221 -20.06 13.54 -1.66
N PHE A 222 -19.37 13.22 -0.56
CA PHE A 222 -20.00 13.24 0.78
C PHE A 222 -19.68 14.48 1.64
N SER A 223 -18.93 15.45 1.12
CA SER A 223 -18.54 16.64 1.92
C SER A 223 -19.60 17.75 1.97
N GLU A 224 -20.79 17.57 1.40
CA GLU A 224 -21.80 18.66 1.29
C GLU A 224 -23.20 18.28 1.79
N SER A 225 -23.30 17.64 2.95
CA SER A 225 -24.57 17.57 3.70
C SER A 225 -24.36 17.53 5.22
N GLY A 226 -23.80 18.62 5.75
CA GLY A 226 -23.50 18.71 7.18
C GLY A 226 -23.64 20.12 7.75
N LYS A 227 -24.70 20.85 7.40
CA LYS A 227 -25.07 22.11 8.06
C LYS A 227 -26.60 22.28 8.09
N GLU A 228 -27.22 21.93 9.21
CA GLU A 228 -28.20 22.74 9.96
C GLU A 228 -28.94 21.86 10.97
N TYR A 229 -28.37 21.76 12.16
CA TYR A 229 -29.14 21.71 13.40
C TYR A 229 -28.31 22.49 14.42
N GLU A 230 -28.79 23.64 14.87
CA GLU A 230 -28.53 24.11 16.23
C GLU A 230 -29.73 24.94 16.69
N GLU A 231 -30.30 24.46 17.79
CA GLU A 231 -31.43 25.00 18.53
C GLU A 231 -31.06 26.29 19.25
N ASN A 232 -32.08 27.12 19.44
CA ASN A 232 -32.07 28.27 20.31
C ASN A 232 -31.78 27.87 21.76
N ASN A 233 -30.76 28.43 22.42
CA ASN A 233 -30.91 28.85 23.83
C ASN A 233 -29.85 29.84 24.35
N SER A 234 -30.36 30.97 24.85
CA SER A 234 -29.96 31.80 26.01
C SER A 234 -28.48 32.18 26.28
N GLU A 235 -28.26 33.49 26.29
CA GLU A 235 -27.62 34.30 27.35
C GLU A 235 -26.24 33.91 27.90
N ALA A 236 -25.23 34.77 27.63
CA ALA A 236 -24.34 35.42 28.63
C ALA A 236 -23.17 36.08 27.86
N GLU A 237 -23.13 37.40 27.78
CA GLU A 237 -22.31 38.25 28.65
C GLU A 237 -20.96 38.61 27.99
N SER A 238 -20.91 39.84 27.48
CA SER A 238 -19.74 40.47 26.89
C SER A 238 -18.73 40.84 27.96
N VAL A 239 -17.52 40.28 27.89
CA VAL A 239 -16.35 40.80 28.60
C VAL A 239 -15.27 41.10 27.56
N GLU A 240 -15.04 42.38 27.35
CA GLU A 240 -13.89 42.91 26.64
C GLU A 240 -12.62 42.65 27.48
N ALA A 241 -11.59 42.11 26.85
CA ALA A 241 -10.22 42.20 27.37
C ALA A 241 -9.24 42.27 26.20
N GLU A 242 -8.37 43.26 26.31
CA GLU A 242 -7.53 43.82 25.26
C GLU A 242 -6.45 42.88 24.72
N GLU A 243 -6.09 43.14 23.46
CA GLU A 243 -4.85 42.74 22.82
C GLU A 243 -3.63 43.24 23.63
N ASN A 244 -2.63 42.38 23.83
CA ASN A 244 -1.22 42.68 23.51
C ASN A 244 -0.26 41.50 23.78
N PHE A 245 0.49 41.16 22.73
CA PHE A 245 1.89 40.69 22.72
C PHE A 245 2.21 39.21 23.05
N ASP A 246 2.69 38.43 22.06
CA ASP A 246 4.13 38.19 21.84
C ASP A 246 4.34 37.28 20.60
N GLY A 247 5.36 37.61 19.80
CA GLY A 247 5.71 36.89 18.59
C GLY A 247 6.41 35.57 18.93
N GLY A 248 5.70 34.45 18.75
CA GLY A 248 6.28 33.11 18.73
C GLY A 248 5.53 32.26 17.72
N GLU A 249 6.26 31.63 16.80
CA GLU A 249 5.69 30.67 15.84
C GLU A 249 5.02 29.52 16.61
N THR A 250 3.70 29.61 16.79
CA THR A 250 2.92 28.52 17.39
C THR A 250 2.38 27.64 16.27
N SER A 251 2.85 26.40 16.24
CA SER A 251 2.32 25.35 15.37
C SER A 251 0.79 25.23 15.55
N ARG A 252 0.05 24.99 14.47
CA ARG A 252 -1.42 24.84 14.47
C ARG A 252 -1.91 23.67 15.32
N PHE A 253 -1.03 22.74 15.65
CA PHE A 253 -1.30 21.71 16.63
C PHE A 253 -0.82 22.23 17.98
N GLY A 254 -1.75 22.36 18.94
CA GLY A 254 -1.42 22.71 20.32
C GLY A 254 -0.37 21.76 20.91
N LYS A 255 0.22 22.14 22.04
CA LYS A 255 1.28 21.39 22.73
C LYS A 255 0.89 19.91 22.83
N LEU A 256 1.53 19.07 22.02
CA LEU A 256 1.23 17.64 21.92
C LEU A 256 1.65 16.97 23.23
N ASP A 257 0.66 16.52 24.01
CA ASP A 257 0.87 15.79 25.25
C ASP A 257 0.92 14.29 24.92
N PHE A 258 2.11 13.71 24.89
CA PHE A 258 2.31 12.28 24.60
C PHE A 258 2.10 11.38 25.82
N GLY A 259 1.50 11.91 26.90
CA GLY A 259 1.33 11.20 28.16
C GLY A 259 2.62 11.14 28.97
N ASP A 260 2.48 10.69 30.23
CA ASP A 260 3.38 10.88 31.39
C ASP A 260 4.82 10.32 31.28
N GLY A 261 5.30 10.00 30.07
CA GLY A 261 6.64 9.47 29.82
C GLY A 261 7.37 10.03 28.59
N PHE A 262 6.76 10.91 27.80
CA PHE A 262 7.39 11.47 26.59
C PHE A 262 7.36 13.01 26.60
N SER A 263 8.20 13.61 27.45
CA SER A 263 8.56 15.03 27.37
C SER A 263 9.95 15.15 26.74
N PHE A 264 10.04 15.78 25.57
CA PHE A 264 11.32 16.21 25.02
C PHE A 264 11.76 17.47 25.77
N ASP A 265 12.42 17.29 26.91
CA ASP A 265 13.21 18.36 27.52
C ASP A 265 14.43 18.61 26.64
N SER A 266 14.37 19.69 25.87
CA SER A 266 15.51 20.24 25.14
C SER A 266 16.53 20.78 26.15
N GLN A 267 17.59 20.02 26.41
CA GLN A 267 18.84 20.61 26.93
C GLN A 267 19.47 21.46 25.83
N ASN A 268 19.37 22.77 25.96
CA ASN A 268 20.49 23.71 25.77
C ASN A 268 20.14 25.08 26.33
#